data_AF-A0A3M1RFR3-F1
#
_entry.id   AF-A0A3M1RFR3-F1
#
_cell.length_a   1.000
_cell.length_b   1.000
_cell.length_c   1.000
_cell.angle_alpha   90.00
_cell.angle_beta   90.00
_cell.angle_gamma   90.00
#
_symmetry.space_group_name_H-M   'P 1'
#
loop_
_entity.id
_entity.type
_entity.pdbx_description
1 polymer ?
#
loop_
_entity_poly.entity_id
_entity_poly.type
_entity_poly.pdbx_seq_one_letter_code
_entity_poly.pdbx_strand_id
1 'polypeptide(L)' 'MVKRRRDKVTLPSSGAGLIRYMDEEGRGIKLKPEQVVMAVAGIILLKIAFTAF' A
#
# COMPACT_ATOMS: atom_id res chain seq x y z
N MET A 1 -40.24 39.37 -5.60
CA MET A 1 -39.41 38.60 -4.65
C MET A 1 -39.46 37.13 -5.05
N VAL A 2 -38.44 36.62 -5.74
CA VAL A 2 -38.45 35.25 -6.31
C VAL A 2 -38.02 34.24 -5.24
N LYS A 3 -38.94 33.37 -4.82
CA LYS A 3 -38.73 32.35 -3.78
C LYS A 3 -37.97 31.17 -4.40
N ARG A 4 -36.63 31.16 -4.26
CA ARG A 4 -35.78 30.02 -4.66
C ARG A 4 -36.08 28.82 -3.73
N ARG A 5 -36.80 27.81 -4.22
CA ARG A 5 -36.90 26.51 -3.56
C ARG A 5 -35.53 25.86 -3.63
N ARG A 6 -34.86 25.72 -2.48
CA ARG A 6 -33.72 24.82 -2.33
C ARG A 6 -34.30 23.42 -2.28
N ASP A 7 -34.52 22.83 -3.45
CA ASP A 7 -34.72 21.40 -3.54
C ASP A 7 -33.50 20.77 -2.88
N LYS A 8 -33.75 20.03 -1.79
CA LYS A 8 -32.73 19.26 -1.10
C LYS A 8 -32.33 18.13 -2.04
N VAL A 9 -31.49 18.45 -3.02
CA VAL A 9 -30.74 17.45 -3.76
C VAL A 9 -29.78 16.86 -2.73
N THR A 10 -30.21 15.77 -2.08
CA THR A 10 -29.31 14.84 -1.42
C THR A 10 -28.38 14.32 -2.50
N LEU A 11 -27.21 14.93 -2.59
CA LEU A 11 -26.11 14.38 -3.38
C LEU A 11 -25.92 12.94 -2.89
N PRO A 12 -25.94 11.93 -3.77
CA PRO A 12 -25.55 10.59 -3.36
C PRO A 12 -24.13 10.70 -2.80
N SER A 13 -23.93 10.25 -1.56
CA SER A 13 -22.62 10.13 -0.92
C SER A 13 -21.80 9.01 -1.57
N SER A 14 -21.66 9.04 -2.89
CA SER A 14 -20.97 8.00 -3.63
C SER A 14 -20.55 8.58 -4.98
N GLY A 15 -19.25 8.82 -5.16
CA GLY A 15 -18.71 9.23 -6.45
C GLY A 15 -17.46 10.10 -6.45
N ALA A 16 -16.92 10.54 -5.31
CA ALA A 16 -15.51 10.90 -5.29
C ALA A 16 -14.74 9.59 -5.50
N GLY A 17 -13.85 9.52 -6.49
CA GLY A 17 -13.06 8.36 -6.95
C GLY A 17 -12.14 7.70 -5.90
N LEU A 18 -12.58 7.66 -4.66
CA LEU A 18 -12.26 6.75 -3.57
C LEU A 18 -12.91 5.38 -3.81
N ILE A 19 -13.03 4.93 -5.06
CA ILE A 19 -13.11 3.48 -5.25
C ILE A 19 -11.87 2.96 -4.56
N ARG A 20 -12.10 2.02 -3.66
CA ARG A 20 -11.17 1.44 -2.70
C ARG A 20 -10.09 0.60 -3.40
N TYR A 21 -9.59 1.05 -4.56
CA TYR A 21 -8.50 0.43 -5.31
C TYR A 21 -7.17 0.45 -4.53
N MET A 22 -7.06 1.23 -3.44
CA MET A 22 -5.94 1.09 -2.50
C MET A 22 -6.05 -0.14 -1.58
N ASP A 23 -7.22 -0.78 -1.44
CA ASP A 23 -7.36 -2.01 -0.65
C ASP A 23 -7.01 -3.27 -1.47
N GLU A 24 -6.86 -3.16 -2.80
CA GLU A 24 -6.48 -4.28 -3.67
C GLU A 24 -4.97 -4.35 -3.95
N GLU A 25 -4.23 -3.26 -3.77
CA GLU A 25 -2.77 -3.25 -3.86
C GLU A 25 -2.12 -3.69 -2.53
N GLY A 26 -2.06 -5.00 -2.31
CA GLY A 26 -1.03 -5.54 -1.43
C GLY A 26 -1.43 -6.72 -0.56
N ARG A 27 -2.13 -7.71 -1.10
CA ARG A 27 -2.10 -9.07 -0.53
C ARG A 27 -0.74 -9.71 -0.83
N GLY A 28 0.30 -9.20 -0.18
CA GLY A 28 1.68 -9.66 -0.35
C GLY A 28 2.39 -9.77 0.98
N ILE A 29 3.46 -10.56 1.01
CA ILE A 29 4.34 -10.62 2.18
C ILE A 29 4.97 -9.25 2.37
N LYS A 30 4.61 -8.56 3.45
CA LYS A 30 5.21 -7.26 3.82
C LYS A 30 6.59 -7.53 4.42
N LEU A 31 7.62 -7.42 3.58
CA LEU A 31 9.01 -7.47 4.03
C LEU A 31 9.44 -6.07 4.47
N LYS A 32 9.92 -5.96 5.70
CA LYS A 32 10.57 -4.74 6.15
C LYS A 32 11.95 -4.63 5.50
N PRO A 33 12.42 -3.42 5.15
CA PRO A 33 13.74 -3.22 4.55
C PRO A 33 14.88 -3.88 5.35
N GLU A 34 14.79 -3.87 6.68
CA GLU A 34 15.79 -4.48 7.57
C GLU A 34 15.90 -5.99 7.36
N GLN A 35 14.78 -6.68 7.07
CA GLN A 35 14.78 -8.12 6.81
C GLN A 35 15.53 -8.46 5.52
N VAL A 36 15.40 -7.62 4.49
CA VAL A 36 16.12 -7.78 3.22
C VAL A 36 17.61 -7.59 3.44
N VAL A 37 18.00 -6.56 4.20
CA VAL A 37 19.41 -6.29 4.51
C VAL A 37 20.05 -7.45 5.27
N MET A 38 19.38 -7.98 6.30
CA MET A 38 19.89 -9.14 7.06
C MET A 38 20.01 -10.39 6.18
N ALA A 39 19.04 -10.65 5.31
CA ALA A 39 19.07 -11.80 4.41
C ALA A 39 20.27 -11.73 3.45
N VAL A 40 20.50 -10.55 2.86
CA VAL A 40 21.64 -10.31 1.96
C VAL A 40 22.97 -10.45 2.72
N ALA A 41 23.09 -9.84 3.90
CA ALA A 41 24.30 -9.95 4.72
C ALA A 41 24.61 -11.41 5.09
N GLY A 42 23.60 -12.19 5.47
CA GLY A 42 23.74 -13.62 5.77
C GLY A 42 24.24 -14.43 4.57
N ILE A 43 23.70 -14.18 3.37
CA ILE A 43 24.14 -14.85 2.14
C ILE A 43 25.61 -14.52 1.83
N ILE A 44 26.01 -13.26 1.98
CA ILE A 44 27.40 -12.84 1.76
C ILE A 44 28.34 -13.55 2.73
N LEU A 45 28.00 -13.58 4.02
CA LEU A 45 28.82 -14.26 5.04
C LEU A 45 28.93 -15.75 4.77
N LEU A 46 27.83 -16.41 4.40
CA LEU A 46 27.83 -17.83 4.00
C LEU A 46 28.72 -18.08 2.79
N LYS A 47 28.64 -17.22 1.77
CA LYS A 47 29.48 -17.34 0.57
C LYS A 47 30.95 -17.19 0.91
N ILE A 48 31.31 -16.22 1.77
CA ILE A 48 32.69 -16.02 2.21
C ILE A 48 33.17 -17.24 2.99
N ALA A 49 32.40 -17.70 3.97
CA ALA A 49 32.74 -18.87 4.77
C ALA A 49 32.94 -20.13 3.91
N PHE A 50 32.06 -20.34 2.91
CA PHE A 50 32.16 -21.46 1.99
C PHE A 50 33.30 -21.32 0.97
N THR A 51 33.70 -20.10 0.61
CA THR A 51 34.87 -19.89 -0.27
C THR A 51 36.19 -20.03 0.50
N ALA A 52 36.18 -19.71 1.80
CA ALA A 52 37.36 -19.76 2.65
C ALA A 52 37.69 -21.17 3.16
N PHE A 53 36.79 -22.14 2.98
CA PHE A 53 36.95 -23.55 3.31
C PHE A 53 37.23 -24.35 2.04
#